data_AF-A0A0A9WFN5-F1
#
_entry.id   AF-A0A0A9WFN5-F1
#
_cell.length_a   1.000
_cell.length_b   1.000
_cell.length_c   1.000
_cell.angle_alpha   90.00
_cell.angle_beta   90.00
_cell.angle_gamma   90.00
#
_symmetry.space_group_name_H-M   'P 1'
#
loop_
_entity.id
_entity.type
_entity.pdbx_description
1 polymer ?
#
loop_
_entity_poly.entity_id
_entity_poly.type
_entity_poly.pdbx_seq_one_letter_code
_entity_poly.pdbx_strand_id
1 'polypeptide(L)'
;ISYASRTLLPAEKNYSNIEREALGVTWSCEKFKDFIIGKHIFIHSDHKPLLSLLQTKELDDLTPRLLRLRLRLMRYDFELLYVPGKNSFIADMLSRSPIPHLTHTDKELIQETNFYVHNIISTIEVSDPNLILIKREQDNDQTCKLLNRYTVEGWPDRTKIPSSLMKFYSVRDEISNNEGLLLRGSRVI
;
A
#
# COMPACT_ATOMS: atom_id res chain seq x y z
N ILE A 1 -10.07 -26.01 6.19
CA ILE A 1 -10.27 -25.00 5.12
C ILE A 1 -10.91 -23.79 5.79
N SER A 2 -10.34 -22.59 5.64
CA SER A 2 -10.83 -21.35 6.25
C SER A 2 -10.97 -20.27 5.18
N TYR A 3 -11.92 -19.36 5.35
CA TYR A 3 -12.21 -18.26 4.43
C TYR A 3 -12.21 -16.94 5.19
N ALA A 4 -11.70 -15.88 4.56
CA ALA A 4 -11.68 -14.56 5.15
C ALA A 4 -11.84 -13.48 4.06
N SER A 5 -12.48 -12.37 4.43
CA SER A 5 -12.55 -11.17 3.62
C SER A 5 -12.54 -9.93 4.51
N ARG A 6 -12.17 -8.78 3.92
CA ARG A 6 -12.08 -7.50 4.64
C ARG A 6 -12.57 -6.38 3.76
N THR A 7 -13.27 -5.43 4.35
CA THR A 7 -13.59 -4.16 3.69
C THR A 7 -12.37 -3.22 3.70
N LEU A 8 -12.17 -2.47 2.62
CA LEU A 8 -11.13 -1.43 2.55
C LEU A 8 -11.45 -0.26 3.49
N LEU A 9 -10.41 0.22 4.19
CA LEU A 9 -10.47 1.47 4.96
C LEU A 9 -10.68 2.68 4.04
N PRO A 10 -11.21 3.81 4.56
CA PRO A 10 -11.36 5.04 3.77
C PRO A 10 -10.09 5.46 3.02
N ALA A 11 -8.92 5.38 3.67
CA ALA A 11 -7.64 5.69 3.03
C ALA A 11 -7.22 4.65 1.97
N GLU A 12 -7.57 3.37 2.17
CA GLU A 12 -7.23 2.28 1.24
C GLU A 12 -8.13 2.29 -0.01
N LYS A 13 -9.30 2.93 0.05
CA LYS A 13 -10.15 3.15 -1.13
C LYS A 13 -9.47 4.03 -2.18
N ASN A 14 -8.55 4.90 -1.75
CA ASN A 14 -7.78 5.78 -2.62
C ASN A 14 -6.57 5.06 -3.25
N TYR A 15 -6.33 3.79 -2.94
CA TYR A 15 -5.21 3.04 -3.50
C TYR A 15 -5.48 2.67 -4.96
N SER A 16 -4.42 2.63 -5.77
CA SER A 16 -4.51 2.11 -7.14
C SER A 16 -4.94 0.63 -7.14
N ASN A 17 -5.44 0.14 -8.28
CA ASN A 17 -5.89 -1.27 -8.38
C ASN A 17 -4.78 -2.24 -7.94
N ILE A 18 -3.55 -2.02 -8.42
CA ILE A 18 -2.41 -2.88 -8.10
C ILE A 18 -2.04 -2.86 -6.60
N GLU A 19 -2.16 -1.70 -5.95
CA GLU A 19 -1.92 -1.57 -4.50
C GLU A 19 -3.01 -2.27 -3.69
N ARG A 20 -4.27 -2.24 -4.14
CA ARG A 20 -5.37 -2.97 -3.49
C ARG A 20 -5.19 -4.48 -3.59
N GLU A 21 -4.77 -4.98 -4.75
CA GLU A 21 -4.44 -6.40 -4.95
C GLU A 21 -3.27 -6.84 -4.05
N ALA A 22 -2.19 -6.06 -4.02
CA ALA A 22 -1.04 -6.33 -3.14
C ALA A 22 -1.43 -6.30 -1.66
N LEU A 23 -2.30 -5.35 -1.27
CA LEU A 23 -2.80 -5.25 0.09
C LEU A 23 -3.64 -6.48 0.48
N GLY A 24 -4.50 -6.95 -0.43
CA GLY A 24 -5.31 -8.16 -0.23
C GLY A 24 -4.45 -9.40 0.02
N VAL A 25 -3.40 -9.60 -0.77
CA VAL A 25 -2.43 -10.69 -0.59
C VAL A 25 -1.71 -10.57 0.77
N THR A 26 -1.20 -9.37 1.08
CA THR A 26 -0.45 -9.12 2.31
C THR A 26 -1.31 -9.37 3.55
N TRP A 27 -2.52 -8.82 3.58
CA TRP A 27 -3.45 -9.02 4.70
C TRP A 27 -3.86 -10.47 4.86
N SER A 28 -4.10 -11.19 3.75
CA SER A 28 -4.47 -12.60 3.80
C SER A 28 -3.35 -13.44 4.44
N CYS A 29 -2.09 -13.19 4.08
CA CYS A 29 -0.96 -13.88 4.69
C CYS A 29 -0.89 -13.64 6.20
N GLU A 30 -1.09 -12.41 6.64
CA GLU A 30 -1.06 -12.08 8.06
C GLU A 30 -2.26 -12.62 8.84
N LYS A 31 -3.44 -12.61 8.23
CA LYS A 31 -4.65 -13.19 8.82
C LYS A 31 -4.47 -14.68 9.08
N PHE A 32 -3.75 -15.37 8.20
CA PHE A 32 -3.46 -16.79 8.31
C PHE A 32 -2.04 -17.10 8.81
N LYS A 33 -1.36 -16.13 9.45
CA LYS A 33 0.06 -16.25 9.85
C LYS A 33 0.35 -17.53 10.63
N ASP A 34 -0.53 -17.89 11.57
CA ASP A 34 -0.37 -19.07 12.43
C ASP A 34 -0.42 -20.40 11.66
N PHE A 35 -1.00 -20.40 10.46
CA PHE A 35 -1.10 -21.58 9.59
C PHE A 35 0.05 -21.69 8.59
N ILE A 36 0.57 -20.55 8.13
CA ILE A 36 1.48 -20.47 6.97
C ILE A 36 2.92 -20.16 7.31
N ILE A 37 3.20 -19.62 8.51
CA ILE A 37 4.57 -19.27 8.89
C ILE A 37 5.47 -20.51 8.90
N GLY A 38 6.64 -20.41 8.29
CA GLY A 38 7.59 -21.52 8.14
C GLY A 38 7.19 -22.57 7.09
N LYS A 39 6.16 -22.34 6.27
CA LYS A 39 5.76 -23.22 5.18
C LYS A 39 5.89 -22.51 3.83
N HIS A 40 6.25 -23.28 2.81
CA HIS A 40 6.12 -22.85 1.43
C HIS A 40 4.65 -22.91 1.00
N ILE A 41 4.10 -21.79 0.52
CA ILE A 41 2.69 -21.67 0.13
C ILE A 41 2.52 -21.20 -1.31
N PHE A 42 1.40 -21.57 -1.92
CA PHE A 42 0.98 -21.04 -3.22
C PHE A 42 -0.12 -19.99 -3.03
N ILE A 43 0.08 -18.81 -3.62
CA ILE A 43 -0.90 -17.74 -3.63
C ILE A 43 -1.44 -17.62 -5.05
N HIS A 44 -2.75 -17.72 -5.22
CA HIS A 44 -3.40 -17.53 -6.52
C HIS A 44 -3.98 -16.12 -6.63
N SER A 45 -3.68 -15.42 -7.72
CA SER A 45 -4.24 -14.10 -8.04
C SER A 45 -4.63 -14.01 -9.51
N ASP A 46 -5.69 -13.27 -9.82
CA ASP A 46 -6.11 -12.97 -11.19
C ASP A 46 -5.47 -11.69 -11.75
N HIS A 47 -4.56 -11.07 -11.00
CA HIS A 47 -3.89 -9.85 -11.40
C HIS A 47 -2.45 -10.12 -11.88
N LYS A 48 -2.27 -10.35 -13.19
CA LYS A 48 -0.94 -10.62 -13.80
C LYS A 48 0.17 -9.62 -13.41
N PRO A 49 -0.05 -8.30 -13.39
CA PRO A 49 1.00 -7.35 -13.01
C PRO A 49 1.47 -7.50 -11.56
N LEU A 50 0.69 -8.17 -10.69
CA LEU A 50 1.08 -8.39 -9.30
C LEU A 50 2.26 -9.36 -9.19
N LEU A 51 2.37 -10.34 -10.09
CA LEU A 51 3.45 -11.34 -10.10
C LEU A 51 4.80 -10.65 -10.24
N SER A 52 4.95 -9.82 -11.27
CA SER A 52 6.20 -9.08 -11.47
C SER A 52 6.47 -8.10 -10.32
N LEU A 53 5.43 -7.45 -9.79
CA LEU A 53 5.57 -6.47 -8.72
C LEU A 53 6.04 -7.07 -7.39
N LEU A 54 5.57 -8.26 -7.02
CA LEU A 54 5.88 -8.87 -5.72
C LEU A 54 7.05 -9.86 -5.80
N GLN A 55 7.38 -10.40 -6.97
CA GLN A 55 8.46 -11.38 -7.11
C GLN A 55 9.71 -10.83 -7.80
N THR A 56 9.59 -10.05 -8.88
CA THR A 56 10.74 -9.75 -9.76
C THR A 56 11.23 -8.31 -9.69
N LYS A 57 10.35 -7.35 -9.39
CA LYS A 57 10.71 -5.92 -9.37
C LYS A 57 11.71 -5.62 -8.25
N GLU A 58 12.68 -4.74 -8.47
CA GLU A 58 13.59 -4.30 -7.41
C GLU A 58 12.85 -3.47 -6.36
N LEU A 59 13.34 -3.49 -5.11
CA LEU A 59 12.70 -2.78 -4.01
C LEU A 59 12.71 -1.25 -4.23
N ASP A 60 13.77 -0.72 -4.82
CA ASP A 60 13.98 0.72 -5.04
C ASP A 60 13.03 1.33 -6.09
N ASP A 61 12.49 0.49 -6.97
CA ASP A 61 11.54 0.87 -8.02
C ASP A 61 10.07 0.81 -7.56
N LEU A 62 9.82 0.38 -6.32
CA LEU A 62 8.48 0.33 -5.75
C LEU A 62 8.08 1.69 -5.16
N THR A 63 6.80 2.03 -5.29
CA THR A 63 6.27 3.15 -4.50
C THR A 63 6.42 2.82 -3.02
N PRO A 64 6.56 3.81 -2.13
CA PRO A 64 6.73 3.57 -0.70
C PRO A 64 5.63 2.67 -0.15
N ARG A 65 4.39 2.83 -0.63
CA ARG A 65 3.26 1.97 -0.26
C ARG A 65 3.45 0.51 -0.68
N LEU A 66 3.88 0.24 -1.91
CA LEU A 66 4.13 -1.10 -2.39
C LEU A 66 5.36 -1.73 -1.74
N LEU A 67 6.41 -0.95 -1.52
CA LEU A 67 7.59 -1.36 -0.77
C LEU A 67 7.20 -1.83 0.63
N ARG A 68 6.36 -1.05 1.34
CA ARG A 68 5.80 -1.45 2.65
C ARG A 68 5.09 -2.80 2.62
N LEU A 69 4.24 -3.03 1.62
CA LEU A 69 3.52 -4.30 1.46
C LEU A 69 4.49 -5.45 1.18
N ARG A 70 5.47 -5.23 0.30
CA ARG A 70 6.46 -6.25 -0.06
C ARG A 70 7.36 -6.62 1.11
N LEU A 71 7.84 -5.64 1.89
CA LEU A 71 8.65 -5.89 3.09
C LEU A 71 7.89 -6.73 4.13
N ARG A 72 6.57 -6.55 4.27
CA ARG A 72 5.73 -7.39 5.15
C ARG A 72 5.67 -8.82 4.64
N LEU A 73 5.57 -9.00 3.33
CA LEU A 73 5.51 -10.32 2.68
C LEU A 73 6.83 -11.10 2.75
N MET A 74 7.97 -10.45 2.93
CA MET A 74 9.29 -11.11 2.98
C MET A 74 9.45 -12.14 4.12
N ARG A 75 8.58 -12.12 5.13
CA ARG A 75 8.60 -13.13 6.21
C ARG A 75 7.94 -14.46 5.82
N TYR A 76 7.24 -14.51 4.68
CA TYR A 76 6.54 -15.69 4.19
C TYR A 76 7.29 -16.25 2.98
N ASP A 77 7.39 -17.58 2.92
CA ASP A 77 7.90 -18.28 1.75
C ASP A 77 6.71 -18.64 0.84
N PHE A 78 6.60 -17.97 -0.31
CA PHE A 78 5.45 -18.15 -1.20
C PHE A 78 5.81 -18.05 -2.68
N GLU A 79 5.01 -18.74 -3.50
CA GLU A 79 4.96 -18.58 -4.95
C GLU A 79 3.63 -17.96 -5.38
N LEU A 80 3.68 -16.85 -6.12
CA LEU A 80 2.49 -16.17 -6.64
C LEU A 80 2.18 -16.69 -8.05
N LEU A 81 1.02 -17.30 -8.21
CA LEU A 81 0.56 -17.94 -9.44
C LEU A 81 -0.63 -17.18 -10.03
N TYR A 82 -0.59 -16.95 -11.34
CA TYR A 82 -1.71 -16.35 -12.05
C TYR A 82 -2.82 -17.37 -12.29
N VAL A 83 -4.05 -17.03 -11.89
CA VAL A 83 -5.25 -17.81 -12.18
C VAL A 83 -6.29 -16.90 -12.85
N PRO A 84 -6.86 -17.25 -14.01
CA PRO A 84 -7.89 -16.43 -14.63
C PRO A 84 -9.07 -16.16 -13.68
N GLY A 85 -9.57 -14.92 -13.64
CA GLY A 85 -10.64 -14.53 -12.71
C GLY A 85 -11.90 -15.39 -12.77
N LYS A 86 -12.21 -15.99 -13.93
CA LYS A 86 -13.29 -16.98 -14.10
C LYS A 86 -13.16 -18.20 -13.18
N ASN A 87 -11.94 -18.54 -12.80
CA ASN A 87 -11.61 -19.66 -11.91
C ASN A 87 -11.43 -19.20 -10.46
N SER A 88 -11.50 -17.90 -10.17
CA SER A 88 -11.35 -17.29 -8.84
C SER A 88 -12.69 -16.89 -8.22
N PHE A 89 -13.72 -17.72 -8.41
CA PHE A 89 -15.09 -17.37 -8.05
C PHE A 89 -15.30 -17.16 -6.54
N ILE A 90 -14.62 -17.94 -5.69
CA ILE A 90 -14.75 -17.83 -4.23
C ILE A 90 -14.18 -16.48 -3.74
N ALA A 91 -12.99 -16.12 -4.22
CA ALA A 91 -12.34 -14.88 -3.84
C ALA A 91 -13.13 -13.66 -4.32
N ASP A 92 -13.64 -13.68 -5.56
CA ASP A 92 -14.47 -12.61 -6.12
C ASP A 92 -15.81 -12.47 -5.38
N MET A 93 -16.46 -13.58 -5.01
CA MET A 93 -17.68 -13.55 -4.20
C MET A 93 -17.43 -12.90 -2.83
N LEU A 94 -16.36 -13.30 -2.15
CA LEU A 94 -16.02 -12.81 -0.82
C LEU A 94 -15.54 -11.35 -0.82
N SER A 95 -14.86 -10.90 -1.88
CA SER A 95 -14.43 -9.50 -2.02
C SER A 95 -15.59 -8.54 -2.35
N ARG A 96 -16.64 -9.03 -3.03
CA ARG A 96 -17.86 -8.27 -3.35
C ARG A 96 -18.88 -8.24 -2.20
N SER A 97 -18.77 -9.17 -1.25
CA SER A 97 -19.65 -9.23 -0.08
C SER A 97 -18.84 -9.27 1.23
N PRO A 98 -18.04 -8.22 1.52
CA PRO A 98 -17.27 -8.19 2.75
C PRO A 98 -18.17 -7.87 3.95
N ILE A 99 -17.78 -8.36 5.13
CA ILE A 99 -18.48 -8.05 6.38
C ILE A 99 -18.29 -6.54 6.67
N PRO A 100 -19.36 -5.80 7.00
CA PRO A 100 -19.34 -4.33 7.06
C PRO A 100 -18.44 -3.75 8.18
N HIS A 101 -18.01 -4.57 9.13
CA HIS A 101 -17.20 -4.12 10.26
C HIS A 101 -15.86 -4.85 10.29
N LEU A 102 -14.78 -4.09 10.39
CA LEU A 102 -13.47 -4.64 10.71
C LEU A 102 -13.52 -5.32 12.07
N THR A 103 -13.07 -6.57 12.14
CA THR A 103 -12.98 -7.28 13.41
C THR A 103 -11.91 -6.64 14.29
N HIS A 104 -11.96 -6.87 15.60
CA HIS A 104 -10.92 -6.40 16.52
C HIS A 104 -9.52 -6.87 16.08
N THR A 105 -9.42 -8.14 15.71
CA THR A 105 -8.21 -8.76 15.16
C THR A 105 -7.71 -8.05 13.89
N ASP A 106 -8.61 -7.61 13.01
CA ASP A 106 -8.17 -6.89 11.80
C ASP A 106 -7.55 -5.53 12.15
N LYS A 107 -8.09 -4.84 13.17
CA LYS A 107 -7.55 -3.56 13.64
C LYS A 107 -6.19 -3.75 14.30
N GLU A 108 -6.03 -4.79 15.14
CA GLU A 108 -4.74 -5.14 15.76
C GLU A 108 -3.69 -5.49 14.70
N LEU A 109 -4.04 -6.33 13.72
CA LEU A 109 -3.16 -6.67 12.59
C LEU A 109 -2.71 -5.44 11.80
N ILE A 110 -3.63 -4.50 11.55
CA ILE A 110 -3.31 -3.22 10.90
C ILE A 110 -2.34 -2.39 11.77
N GLN A 111 -2.55 -2.33 13.08
CA GLN A 111 -1.68 -1.59 14.00
C GLN A 111 -0.29 -2.22 14.11
N GLU A 112 -0.19 -3.54 14.34
CA GLU A 112 1.08 -4.28 14.38
C GLU A 112 1.87 -4.12 13.07
N THR A 113 1.16 -4.22 11.95
CA THR A 113 1.70 -3.94 10.62
C THR A 113 2.30 -2.55 10.53
N ASN A 114 1.50 -1.54 10.85
CA ASN A 114 1.89 -0.14 10.67
C ASN A 114 3.11 0.16 11.55
N PHE A 115 3.15 -0.42 12.75
CA PHE A 115 4.29 -0.32 13.65
C PHE A 115 5.55 -0.99 13.10
N TYR A 116 5.47 -2.23 12.61
CA TYR A 116 6.62 -2.94 12.03
C TYR A 116 7.20 -2.18 10.84
N VAL A 117 6.32 -1.72 9.97
CA VAL A 117 6.69 -0.96 8.78
C VAL A 117 7.30 0.40 9.15
N HIS A 118 6.71 1.11 10.10
CA HIS A 118 7.23 2.37 10.63
C HIS A 118 8.64 2.18 11.20
N ASN A 119 8.91 1.08 11.92
CA ASN A 119 10.25 0.79 12.42
C ASN A 119 11.25 0.51 11.30
N ILE A 120 10.90 -0.25 10.25
CA ILE A 120 11.83 -0.49 9.15
C ILE A 120 12.14 0.80 8.41
N ILE A 121 11.11 1.58 8.09
CA ILE A 121 11.28 2.83 7.33
C ILE A 121 12.04 3.86 8.15
N SER A 122 11.72 4.04 9.43
CA SER A 122 12.47 4.96 10.29
C SER A 122 13.92 4.52 10.46
N THR A 123 14.21 3.21 10.50
CA THR A 123 15.60 2.72 10.51
C THR A 123 16.34 3.05 9.20
N ILE A 124 15.64 3.17 8.08
CA ILE A 124 16.20 3.55 6.77
C ILE A 124 16.30 5.09 6.63
N GLU A 125 15.32 5.85 7.12
CA GLU A 125 15.23 7.31 6.98
C GLU A 125 16.06 8.08 8.03
N VAL A 126 16.27 7.50 9.22
CA VAL A 126 16.91 8.20 10.35
C VAL A 126 18.43 8.07 10.26
N SER A 127 19.03 8.91 9.40
CA SER A 127 20.41 9.39 9.55
C SER A 127 20.75 10.64 8.71
N ASP A 128 19.92 11.06 7.76
CA ASP A 128 20.28 12.19 6.88
C ASP A 128 19.71 13.54 7.37
N PRO A 129 20.54 14.48 7.88
CA PRO A 129 20.09 15.81 8.29
C PRO A 129 19.42 16.62 7.17
N ASN A 130 19.66 16.28 5.89
CA ASN A 130 18.99 16.91 4.76
C ASN A 130 17.50 16.57 4.69
N LEU A 131 17.10 15.36 5.10
CA LEU A 131 15.69 14.96 5.09
C LEU A 131 14.87 15.75 6.12
N ILE A 132 15.48 16.07 7.27
CA ILE A 132 14.85 16.93 8.29
C ILE A 132 14.61 18.34 7.72
N LEU A 133 15.61 18.89 7.01
CA LEU A 133 15.51 20.21 6.40
C LEU A 133 14.42 20.23 5.32
N ILE A 134 14.43 19.26 4.41
CA ILE A 134 13.44 19.12 3.34
C ILE A 134 12.02 19.04 3.91
N LYS A 135 11.81 18.24 4.95
CA LYS A 135 10.51 18.11 5.60
C LYS A 135 10.00 19.45 6.12
N ARG A 136 10.88 20.24 6.74
CA ARG A 136 10.56 21.58 7.23
C ARG A 136 10.19 22.54 6.09
N GLU A 137 10.89 22.48 4.96
CA GLU A 137 10.59 23.31 3.80
C GLU A 137 9.28 22.90 3.11
N GLN A 138 9.00 21.60 2.99
CA GLN A 138 7.71 21.10 2.51
C GLN A 138 6.55 21.53 3.43
N ASP A 139 6.77 21.55 4.75
CA ASP A 139 5.81 22.05 5.74
C ASP A 139 5.61 23.57 5.68
N ASN A 140 6.48 24.32 5.00
CA ASN A 140 6.29 25.74 4.76
C ASN A 140 5.60 26.01 3.41
N ASP A 141 5.87 25.19 2.40
CA ASP A 141 5.37 25.35 1.04
C ASP A 141 3.85 25.09 0.91
N GLN A 142 3.14 26.05 0.31
CA GLN A 142 1.69 25.99 0.16
C GLN A 142 1.22 24.91 -0.81
N THR A 143 2.02 24.57 -1.83
CA THR A 143 1.72 23.52 -2.80
C THR A 143 1.87 22.14 -2.15
N CYS A 144 2.93 21.94 -1.36
CA CYS A 144 3.17 20.72 -0.60
C CYS A 144 2.07 20.50 0.43
N LYS A 145 1.65 21.52 1.19
CA LYS A 145 0.50 21.41 2.11
C LYS A 145 -0.77 20.90 1.43
N LEU A 146 -1.06 21.42 0.23
CA LEU A 146 -2.23 21.01 -0.56
C LEU A 146 -2.09 19.59 -1.11
N LEU A 147 -0.91 19.23 -1.63
CA LEU A 147 -0.61 17.85 -2.02
C LEU A 147 -0.83 16.89 -0.86
N ASN A 148 -0.34 17.26 0.33
CA ASN A 148 -0.45 16.44 1.51
C ASN A 148 -1.91 16.17 1.87
N ARG A 149 -2.73 17.23 1.83
CA ARG A 149 -4.18 17.15 2.02
C ARG A 149 -4.83 16.22 0.98
N TYR A 150 -4.55 16.40 -0.31
CA TYR A 150 -5.13 15.57 -1.38
C TYR A 150 -4.69 14.11 -1.31
N THR A 151 -3.51 13.84 -0.76
CA THR A 151 -3.03 12.46 -0.57
C THR A 151 -3.83 11.73 0.52
N VAL A 152 -4.34 12.46 1.52
CA VAL A 152 -5.14 11.92 2.62
C VAL A 152 -6.63 11.92 2.29
N GLU A 153 -7.16 13.04 1.80
CA GLU A 153 -8.60 13.26 1.55
C GLU A 153 -9.06 12.76 0.16
N GLY A 154 -8.12 12.53 -0.75
CA GLY A 154 -8.40 12.21 -2.15
C GLY A 154 -8.26 13.44 -3.07
N TRP A 155 -7.96 13.17 -4.34
CA TRP A 155 -7.76 14.21 -5.34
C TRP A 155 -9.11 14.76 -5.84
N PRO A 156 -9.29 16.09 -5.90
CA PRO A 156 -10.50 16.70 -6.44
C PRO A 156 -10.57 16.61 -7.97
N ASP A 157 -11.74 16.91 -8.54
CA ASP A 157 -11.93 16.98 -9.99
C ASP A 157 -10.93 17.93 -10.65
N ARG A 158 -10.49 17.59 -11.86
CA ARG A 158 -9.47 18.32 -12.63
C ARG A 158 -9.74 19.82 -12.77
N THR A 159 -11.00 20.23 -12.76
CA THR A 159 -11.44 21.63 -12.88
C THR A 159 -11.28 22.45 -11.60
N LYS A 160 -11.15 21.80 -10.43
CA LYS A 160 -11.00 22.42 -9.11
C LYS A 160 -9.56 22.48 -8.62
N ILE A 161 -8.61 21.98 -9.42
CA ILE A 161 -7.19 21.90 -9.04
C ILE A 161 -6.49 23.22 -9.38
N PRO A 162 -5.78 23.84 -8.41
CA PRO A 162 -4.95 25.02 -8.68
C PRO A 162 -3.90 24.75 -9.77
N SER A 163 -3.60 25.76 -10.58
CA SER A 163 -2.64 25.66 -11.70
C SER A 163 -1.26 25.13 -11.28
N SER A 164 -0.83 25.45 -10.05
CA SER A 164 0.43 24.96 -9.45
C SER A 164 0.46 23.44 -9.23
N LEU A 165 -0.69 22.81 -9.06
CA LEU A 165 -0.86 21.39 -8.74
C LEU A 165 -1.21 20.53 -9.97
N MET A 166 -1.55 21.16 -11.10
CA MET A 166 -1.89 20.46 -12.34
C MET A 166 -0.76 19.56 -12.85
N LYS A 167 0.51 19.94 -12.62
CA LYS A 167 1.68 19.12 -12.96
C LYS A 167 1.76 17.80 -12.18
N PHE A 168 1.12 17.73 -11.01
CA PHE A 168 1.10 16.55 -10.16
C PHE A 168 -0.12 15.66 -10.38
N TYR A 169 -1.17 16.15 -11.06
CA TYR A 169 -2.40 15.39 -11.29
C TYR A 169 -2.20 14.16 -12.18
N SER A 170 -1.29 14.23 -13.16
CA SER A 170 -0.95 13.10 -14.02
C SER A 170 -0.23 11.98 -13.27
N VAL A 171 0.49 12.33 -12.20
CA VAL A 171 1.30 11.41 -11.38
C VAL A 171 0.69 11.18 -10.00
N ARG A 172 -0.58 11.54 -9.81
CA ARG A 172 -1.27 11.50 -8.51
C ARG A 172 -1.24 10.12 -7.84
N ASP A 173 -1.25 9.05 -8.63
CA ASP A 173 -1.24 7.67 -8.17
C ASP A 173 0.16 7.23 -7.66
N GLU A 174 1.21 7.97 -8.03
CA GLU A 174 2.59 7.78 -7.56
C GLU A 174 2.92 8.59 -6.30
N ILE A 175 2.06 9.55 -5.93
CA ILE A 175 2.30 10.48 -4.83
C ILE A 175 1.86 9.83 -3.52
N SER A 176 2.74 9.88 -2.52
CA SER A 176 2.48 9.36 -1.18
C SER A 176 3.08 10.27 -0.12
N ASN A 177 2.43 10.30 1.04
CA ASN A 177 2.98 10.91 2.25
C ASN A 177 3.58 9.80 3.12
N ASN A 178 4.83 9.98 3.55
CA ASN A 178 5.47 9.19 4.58
C ASN A 178 5.90 10.09 5.75
N GLU A 179 5.20 9.99 6.89
CA GLU A 179 5.50 10.75 8.12
C GLU A 179 5.59 12.28 7.98
N GLY A 180 4.95 12.87 6.97
CA GLY A 180 5.01 14.30 6.67
C GLY A 180 5.93 14.65 5.51
N LEU A 181 6.72 13.69 4.99
CA LEU A 181 7.52 13.87 3.78
C LEU A 181 6.70 13.46 2.55
N LEU A 182 6.61 14.35 1.57
CA LEU A 182 5.95 14.09 0.29
C LEU A 182 6.92 13.44 -0.70
N LEU A 183 6.51 12.28 -1.20
CA LEU A 183 7.26 11.44 -2.11
C LEU A 183 6.47 11.20 -3.40
N ARG A 184 7.17 11.16 -4.53
CA ARG A 184 6.70 10.63 -5.81
C ARG A 184 7.49 9.36 -6.10
N GLY A 185 6.86 8.19 -6.00
CA GLY A 185 7.60 6.93 -5.97
C GLY A 185 8.64 6.99 -4.84
N SER A 186 9.90 6.64 -5.13
CA SER A 186 11.01 6.68 -4.17
C SER A 186 11.70 8.06 -4.04
N ARG A 187 11.25 9.10 -4.75
CA ARG A 187 11.89 10.43 -4.77
C ARG A 187 11.11 11.47 -3.96
N VAL A 188 11.83 12.33 -3.26
CA VAL A 188 11.27 13.51 -2.58
C VAL A 188 10.76 14.52 -3.62
N ILE A 189 9.59 15.12 -3.36
CA ILE A 189 8.97 16.19 -4.16
C ILE A 189 9.54 17.56 -3.79
#